data_AF-A0A7I8C1W6-F1
#
_entry.id   AF-A0A7I8C1W6-F1
#
_cell.length_a   1.000
_cell.length_b   1.000
_cell.length_c   1.000
_cell.angle_alpha   90.00
_cell.angle_beta   90.00
_cell.angle_gamma   90.00
#
_symmetry.space_group_name_H-M   'P 1'
#
loop_
_entity.id
_entity.type
_entity.pdbx_description
1 polymer ?
#
loop_
_entity_poly.entity_id
_entity_poly.type
_entity_poly.pdbx_seq_one_letter_code
_entity_poly.pdbx_strand_id
1 'polypeptide(L)'
;MLAWQAGAWDAMQAELLKVSPDEAPLDAVRKTLINHVSRYESEKMRAIDRVMRASETLKARKQAAYAAQEEGLYATLCEVWRQPQRRQALRVVAMVSMGATRLAIEAWGNQSGERPIAAFLEETFAAVKAEIG
;
A
#
# COMPACT_ATOMS: atom_id res chain seq x y z
N MET A 1 7.38 12.77 -4.19
CA MET A 1 7.58 11.56 -3.37
C MET A 1 9.04 11.53 -2.93
N LEU A 2 9.38 11.06 -1.72
CA LEU A 2 10.79 10.88 -1.33
C LEU A 2 11.39 9.74 -2.18
N ALA A 3 12.62 9.87 -2.68
CA ALA A 3 13.19 8.94 -3.67
C ALA A 3 13.19 7.46 -3.22
N TRP A 4 13.36 7.21 -1.91
CA TRP A 4 13.30 5.84 -1.36
C TRP A 4 11.87 5.27 -1.35
N GLN A 5 10.83 6.10 -1.26
CA GLN A 5 9.42 5.68 -1.34
C GLN A 5 8.99 5.34 -2.77
N ALA A 6 9.56 6.04 -3.76
CA ALA A 6 9.29 5.76 -5.17
C ALA A 6 9.89 4.42 -5.60
N GLY A 7 11.18 4.18 -5.32
CA GLY A 7 11.82 2.90 -5.65
C GLY A 7 11.24 1.69 -4.91
N ALA A 8 10.70 1.90 -3.70
CA ALA A 8 9.96 0.88 -2.97
C ALA A 8 8.66 0.50 -3.69
N TRP A 9 7.90 1.50 -4.14
CA TRP A 9 6.65 1.27 -4.85
C TRP A 9 6.82 0.55 -6.19
N ASP A 10 7.82 0.95 -6.97
CA ASP A 10 8.12 0.32 -8.27
C ASP A 10 8.47 -1.17 -8.09
N ALA A 11 9.23 -1.50 -7.04
CA ALA A 11 9.58 -2.88 -6.72
C ALA A 11 8.34 -3.71 -6.30
N MET A 12 7.40 -3.12 -5.55
CA MET A 12 6.13 -3.78 -5.24
C MET A 12 5.32 -4.06 -6.51
N GLN A 13 5.19 -3.08 -7.42
CA GLN A 13 4.47 -3.26 -8.68
C GLN A 13 5.12 -4.34 -9.56
N ALA A 14 6.46 -4.38 -9.62
CA ALA A 14 7.19 -5.41 -10.36
C ALA A 14 6.94 -6.83 -9.81
N GLU A 15 6.77 -6.99 -8.50
CA GLU A 15 6.38 -8.26 -7.90
C GLU A 15 4.90 -8.61 -8.18
N LEU A 16 4.01 -7.61 -8.13
CA LEU A 16 2.58 -7.81 -8.41
C LEU A 16 2.34 -8.25 -9.86
N LEU A 17 3.13 -7.75 -10.82
CA LEU A 17 3.07 -8.16 -12.23
C LEU A 17 3.35 -9.66 -12.45
N LYS A 18 3.99 -10.33 -11.49
CA LYS A 18 4.32 -11.76 -11.56
C LYS A 18 3.24 -12.65 -10.93
N VAL A 19 2.21 -12.06 -10.33
CA VAL A 19 1.13 -12.81 -9.66
C VAL A 19 0.24 -13.51 -10.69
N SER A 20 -0.24 -14.71 -10.34
CA SER A 20 -1.22 -15.42 -11.16
C SER A 20 -2.56 -14.68 -11.19
N PRO A 21 -3.20 -14.51 -12.36
CA PRO A 21 -4.53 -13.91 -12.45
C PRO A 21 -5.64 -14.76 -11.79
N ASP A 22 -5.35 -15.98 -11.37
CA ASP A 22 -6.28 -16.83 -10.62
C ASP A 22 -6.36 -16.44 -9.13
N GLU A 23 -5.41 -15.66 -8.62
CA GLU A 23 -5.47 -15.11 -7.27
C GLU A 23 -6.50 -13.97 -7.20
N ALA A 24 -7.17 -13.83 -6.04
CA ALA A 24 -8.04 -12.69 -5.80
C ALA A 24 -7.21 -11.39 -5.75
N PRO A 25 -7.54 -10.33 -6.52
CA PRO A 25 -6.70 -9.14 -6.63
C PRO A 25 -6.36 -8.47 -5.29
N LEU A 26 -7.32 -8.41 -4.36
CA LEU A 26 -7.10 -7.82 -3.04
C LEU A 26 -6.08 -8.64 -2.21
N ASP A 27 -6.12 -9.97 -2.31
CA ASP A 27 -5.18 -10.85 -1.64
C ASP A 27 -3.77 -10.74 -2.23
N ALA A 28 -3.68 -10.70 -3.56
CA ALA A 28 -2.43 -10.49 -4.27
C ALA A 28 -1.74 -9.18 -3.84
N VAL A 29 -2.51 -8.08 -3.78
CA VAL A 29 -2.00 -6.78 -3.34
C VAL A 29 -1.55 -6.83 -1.88
N ARG A 30 -2.39 -7.35 -0.97
CA ARG A 30 -2.06 -7.50 0.45
C ARG A 30 -0.75 -8.26 0.65
N LYS A 31 -0.65 -9.45 0.05
CA LYS A 31 0.53 -10.32 0.15
C LYS A 31 1.79 -9.64 -0.37
N THR A 32 1.69 -9.02 -1.55
CA THR A 32 2.83 -8.34 -2.19
C THR A 32 3.29 -7.14 -1.35
N LEU A 33 2.35 -6.34 -0.86
CA LEU A 33 2.65 -5.17 -0.04
C LEU A 33 3.30 -5.57 1.29
N ILE A 34 2.77 -6.58 1.99
CA ILE A 34 3.29 -7.05 3.29
C ILE A 34 4.70 -7.63 3.13
N ASN A 35 4.90 -8.48 2.13
CA ASN A 35 6.21 -9.01 1.80
C ASN A 35 7.22 -7.91 1.47
N HIS A 36 6.77 -6.86 0.78
CA HIS A 36 7.59 -5.73 0.44
C HIS A 36 7.97 -4.92 1.69
N VAL A 37 7.00 -4.43 2.47
CA VAL A 37 7.33 -3.59 3.64
C VAL A 37 8.16 -4.30 4.69
N SER A 38 8.00 -5.62 4.84
CA SER A 38 8.78 -6.44 5.78
C SER A 38 10.27 -6.49 5.41
N ARG A 39 10.62 -6.28 4.13
CA ARG A 39 12.00 -6.24 3.64
C ARG A 39 12.67 -4.87 3.79
N TYR A 40 11.86 -3.80 3.89
CA TYR A 40 12.37 -2.42 3.89
C TYR A 40 12.15 -1.69 5.23
N GLU A 41 11.48 -2.29 6.21
CA GLU A 41 11.32 -1.69 7.54
C GLU A 41 12.68 -1.52 8.23
N SER A 42 13.02 -0.26 8.54
CA SER A 42 14.22 0.10 9.32
C SER A 42 13.91 1.23 10.29
N GLU A 43 14.70 1.35 11.37
CA GLU A 43 14.57 2.46 12.32
C GLU A 43 14.72 3.83 11.66
N LYS A 44 15.55 3.93 10.61
CA LYS A 44 15.71 5.13 9.80
C LYS A 44 14.42 5.52 9.08
N MET A 45 13.66 4.54 8.61
CA MET A 45 12.33 4.73 8.01
C MET A 45 11.34 5.31 9.01
N ARG A 46 11.35 4.80 10.25
CA ARG A 46 10.52 5.29 11.37
C ARG A 46 10.81 6.75 11.70
N ALA A 47 12.10 7.10 11.77
CA ALA A 47 12.53 8.47 12.05
C ALA A 47 12.10 9.45 10.93
N ILE A 48 12.27 9.06 9.66
CA ILE A 48 11.84 9.89 8.52
C ILE A 48 10.32 10.08 8.52
N ASP A 49 9.55 9.03 8.77
CA ASP A 49 8.09 9.13 8.75
C ASP A 49 7.57 10.00 9.91
N ARG A 50 8.19 9.93 11.10
CA ARG A 50 7.88 10.82 12.23
C ARG A 50 8.11 12.30 11.89
N VAL A 51 9.23 12.63 11.25
CA VAL A 51 9.54 14.00 10.80
C VAL A 51 8.55 14.48 9.73
N MET A 52 8.18 13.60 8.80
CA MET A 52 7.21 13.93 7.75
C MET A 52 5.80 14.22 8.29
N ARG A 53 5.37 13.58 9.38
CA ARG A 53 4.06 13.81 10.02
C ARG A 53 3.97 15.11 10.80
N ALA A 54 5.10 15.63 11.28
CA ALA A 54 5.13 16.87 12.06
C ALA A 54 4.91 18.13 11.21
N SER A 55 4.80 18.01 9.88
CA SER A 55 4.61 19.12 8.96
C SER A 55 3.38 18.92 8.07
N GLU A 56 2.42 19.83 8.16
CA GLU A 56 1.20 19.83 7.34
C GLU A 56 1.51 19.98 5.83
N THR A 57 2.55 20.73 5.46
CA THR A 57 3.00 20.84 4.07
C THR A 57 3.54 19.51 3.53
N LEU A 58 4.31 18.77 4.34
CA LEU A 58 4.83 17.45 3.95
C LEU A 58 3.70 16.41 3.89
N LYS A 59 2.70 16.52 4.77
CA LYS A 59 1.48 15.70 4.76
C LYS A 59 0.65 15.92 3.51
N ALA A 60 0.43 17.17 3.08
CA ALA A 60 -0.27 17.48 1.84
C ALA A 60 0.44 16.89 0.60
N ARG A 61 1.78 17.02 0.54
CA ARG A 61 2.58 16.42 -0.53
C ARG A 61 2.52 14.88 -0.53
N LYS A 62 2.38 14.26 0.64
CA LYS A 62 2.23 12.81 0.81
C LYS A 62 0.87 12.32 0.28
N GLN A 63 -0.21 13.10 0.39
CA GLN A 63 -1.51 12.74 -0.17
C GLN A 63 -1.50 12.69 -1.70
N ALA A 64 -0.86 13.67 -2.37
CA ALA A 64 -0.69 13.64 -3.82
C ALA A 64 0.14 12.42 -4.27
N ALA A 65 1.13 12.01 -3.47
CA ALA A 65 1.91 10.81 -3.72
C ALA A 65 1.06 9.53 -3.63
N TYR A 66 0.16 9.44 -2.65
CA TYR A 66 -0.76 8.31 -2.54
C TYR A 66 -1.74 8.21 -3.71
N ALA A 67 -2.25 9.33 -4.22
CA ALA A 67 -3.09 9.33 -5.40
C ALA A 67 -2.35 8.77 -6.64
N ALA A 68 -1.11 9.18 -6.86
CA ALA A 68 -0.29 8.64 -7.94
C ALA A 68 0.01 7.14 -7.77
N GLN A 69 0.24 6.68 -6.53
CA GLN A 69 0.42 5.26 -6.23
C GLN A 69 -0.85 4.46 -6.51
N GLU A 70 -2.01 5.00 -6.19
CA GLU A 70 -3.31 4.37 -6.46
C GLU A 70 -3.55 4.19 -7.96
N GLU A 71 -3.26 5.21 -8.76
CA GLU A 71 -3.35 5.13 -10.22
C GLU A 71 -2.38 4.10 -10.79
N GLY A 72 -1.13 4.10 -10.29
CA GLY A 72 -0.13 3.10 -10.66
C GLY A 72 -0.58 1.67 -10.30
N LEU A 73 -1.12 1.46 -9.10
CA LEU A 73 -1.65 0.17 -8.67
C LEU A 73 -2.78 -0.28 -9.60
N TYR A 74 -3.72 0.61 -9.90
CA TYR A 74 -4.82 0.29 -10.81
C TYR A 74 -4.32 -0.12 -12.20
N ALA A 75 -3.34 0.58 -12.75
CA ALA A 75 -2.72 0.21 -14.02
C ALA A 75 -2.11 -1.19 -13.95
N THR A 76 -1.30 -1.47 -12.92
CA THR A 76 -0.68 -2.79 -12.69
C THR A 76 -1.74 -3.89 -12.55
N LEU A 77 -2.82 -3.65 -11.82
CA LEU A 77 -3.92 -4.60 -11.67
C LEU A 77 -4.58 -4.91 -13.03
N CYS A 78 -4.74 -3.92 -13.90
CA CYS A 78 -5.31 -4.14 -15.23
C CYS A 78 -4.37 -4.94 -16.16
N GLU A 79 -3.06 -4.87 -15.94
CA GLU A 79 -2.07 -5.67 -16.69
C GLU A 79 -2.09 -7.15 -16.29
N VAL A 80 -2.31 -7.44 -15.00
CA VAL A 80 -2.42 -8.81 -14.45
C VAL A 80 -3.80 -9.39 -14.77
N TRP A 81 -4.88 -8.67 -14.43
CA TRP A 81 -6.27 -9.08 -14.67
C TRP A 81 -6.86 -8.38 -15.90
N ARG A 82 -6.50 -8.89 -17.08
CA ARG A 82 -6.74 -8.23 -18.39
C ARG A 82 -8.20 -8.16 -18.86
N GLN A 83 -9.14 -8.73 -18.11
CA GLN A 83 -10.56 -8.79 -18.50
C GLN A 83 -11.20 -7.40 -18.41
N PRO A 84 -11.69 -6.79 -19.51
CA PRO A 84 -12.21 -5.43 -19.51
C PRO A 84 -13.37 -5.20 -18.52
N GLN A 85 -14.22 -6.22 -18.33
CA GLN A 85 -15.37 -6.18 -17.43
C GLN A 85 -14.94 -6.06 -15.96
N ARG A 86 -13.72 -6.45 -15.62
CA ARG A 86 -13.18 -6.37 -14.26
C ARG A 86 -12.60 -5.01 -13.91
N ARG A 87 -12.40 -4.10 -14.88
CA ARG A 87 -11.74 -2.80 -14.66
C ARG A 87 -12.35 -1.99 -13.51
N GLN A 88 -13.67 -1.91 -13.44
CA GLN A 88 -14.33 -1.19 -12.34
C GLN A 88 -14.03 -1.84 -10.98
N ALA A 89 -14.11 -3.17 -10.89
CA ALA A 89 -13.77 -3.90 -9.67
C ALA A 89 -12.28 -3.73 -9.30
N LEU A 90 -11.37 -3.74 -10.27
CA LEU A 90 -9.94 -3.50 -10.05
C LEU A 90 -9.65 -2.07 -9.58
N ARG A 91 -10.41 -1.08 -10.05
CA ARG A 91 -10.33 0.30 -9.55
C ARG A 91 -10.71 0.38 -8.07
N VAL A 92 -11.80 -0.30 -7.69
CA VAL A 92 -12.21 -0.41 -6.27
C VAL A 92 -11.12 -1.08 -5.45
N VAL A 93 -10.54 -2.19 -5.92
CA VAL A 93 -9.43 -2.87 -5.23
C VAL A 93 -8.25 -1.92 -5.02
N ALA A 94 -7.86 -1.13 -6.03
CA ALA A 94 -6.77 -0.17 -5.90
C ALA A 94 -7.06 0.89 -4.82
N MET A 95 -8.25 1.50 -4.87
CA MET A 95 -8.67 2.53 -3.90
C MET A 95 -8.72 1.98 -2.47
N VAL A 96 -9.32 0.81 -2.28
CA VAL A 96 -9.43 0.17 -0.97
C VAL A 96 -8.04 -0.20 -0.44
N SER A 97 -7.17 -0.77 -1.27
CA SER A 97 -5.81 -1.15 -0.87
C SER A 97 -4.97 0.06 -0.45
N MET A 98 -5.06 1.17 -1.18
CA MET A 98 -4.36 2.40 -0.82
C MET A 98 -4.93 3.06 0.43
N GLY A 99 -6.27 3.06 0.58
CA GLY A 99 -6.94 3.49 1.80
C GLY A 99 -6.47 2.71 3.03
N ALA A 100 -6.46 1.38 2.94
CA ALA A 100 -5.96 0.50 4.00
C ALA A 100 -4.48 0.75 4.31
N THR A 101 -3.64 0.89 3.29
CA THR A 101 -2.21 1.18 3.45
C THR A 101 -1.99 2.51 4.20
N ARG A 102 -2.77 3.54 3.86
CA ARG A 102 -2.70 4.84 4.53
C ARG A 102 -3.09 4.75 6.00
N LEU A 103 -4.17 4.04 6.32
CA LEU A 103 -4.63 3.83 7.71
C LEU A 103 -3.60 3.03 8.52
N ALA A 104 -3.05 1.96 7.95
CA ALA A 104 -2.02 1.16 8.59
C ALA A 104 -0.75 1.95 8.90
N ILE A 105 -0.28 2.77 7.94
CA ILE A 105 0.86 3.66 8.16
C ILE A 105 0.53 4.64 9.29
N GLU A 106 -0.63 5.30 9.24
CA GLU A 106 -1.05 6.26 10.26
C GLU A 106 -1.05 5.63 11.67
N ALA A 107 -1.68 4.47 11.84
CA ALA A 107 -1.69 3.73 13.10
C ALA A 107 -0.26 3.36 13.55
N TRP A 108 0.58 2.86 12.63
CA TRP A 108 1.93 2.41 12.93
C TRP A 108 2.88 3.52 13.43
N GLY A 109 2.71 4.77 12.99
CA GLY A 109 3.57 5.86 13.52
C GLY A 109 2.98 6.63 14.69
N ASN A 110 1.74 6.32 15.10
CA ASN A 110 1.15 6.86 16.34
C ASN A 110 1.47 5.98 17.56
N GLN A 111 2.01 4.77 17.38
CA GLN A 111 2.51 3.92 18.47
C GLN A 111 3.94 4.30 18.89
N SER A 112 4.31 3.90 20.10
CA SER A 112 5.64 4.08 20.70
C SER A 112 6.77 3.24 20.06
N GLY A 113 6.48 2.44 19.03
CA GLY A 113 7.49 1.76 18.19
C GLY A 113 7.66 0.25 18.41
N GLU A 114 6.73 -0.41 19.10
CA GLU A 114 6.87 -1.82 19.50
C GLU A 114 6.50 -2.82 18.40
N ARG A 115 5.53 -2.50 17.53
CA ARG A 115 5.05 -3.45 16.50
C ARG A 115 5.54 -3.09 15.09
N PRO A 116 5.86 -4.07 14.23
CA PRO A 116 6.25 -3.83 12.83
C PRO A 116 5.07 -3.32 11.99
N ILE A 117 5.36 -2.57 10.92
CA ILE A 117 4.32 -2.02 10.02
C ILE A 117 3.48 -3.13 9.37
N ALA A 118 4.10 -4.28 9.11
CA ALA A 118 3.44 -5.46 8.55
C ALA A 118 2.22 -5.90 9.39
N ALA A 119 2.31 -5.79 10.73
CA ALA A 119 1.22 -6.17 11.61
C ALA A 119 0.00 -5.24 11.46
N PHE A 120 0.23 -3.93 11.30
CA PHE A 120 -0.83 -2.96 11.06
C PHE A 120 -1.49 -3.14 9.68
N LEU A 121 -0.70 -3.53 8.67
CA LEU A 121 -1.24 -3.86 7.36
C LEU A 121 -2.12 -5.10 7.42
N GLU A 122 -1.66 -6.20 8.05
CA GLU A 122 -2.50 -7.39 8.22
C GLU A 122 -3.81 -7.06 8.93
N GLU A 123 -3.76 -6.32 10.04
CA GLU A 123 -4.95 -5.92 10.80
C GLU A 123 -5.91 -5.07 9.95
N THR A 124 -5.39 -4.09 9.20
CA THR A 124 -6.23 -3.21 8.39
C THR A 124 -6.85 -3.95 7.21
N PHE A 125 -6.10 -4.82 6.52
CA PHE A 125 -6.64 -5.61 5.42
C PHE A 125 -7.63 -6.68 5.91
N ALA A 126 -7.42 -7.25 7.10
CA ALA A 126 -8.39 -8.13 7.74
C ALA A 126 -9.69 -7.38 8.07
N ALA A 127 -9.60 -6.15 8.60
CA ALA A 127 -10.76 -5.30 8.86
C ALA A 127 -11.52 -4.96 7.58
N VAL A 128 -10.80 -4.59 6.50
CA VAL A 128 -11.41 -4.40 5.18
C VAL A 128 -12.20 -5.64 4.78
N LYS A 129 -11.56 -6.82 4.79
CA LYS A 129 -12.24 -8.07 4.42
C LYS A 129 -13.49 -8.37 5.25
N ALA A 130 -13.48 -8.05 6.54
CA ALA A 130 -14.64 -8.27 7.41
C ALA A 130 -15.83 -7.35 7.09
N GLU A 131 -15.57 -6.13 6.60
CA GLU A 131 -16.61 -5.14 6.31
C GLU A 131 -17.18 -5.24 4.88
N ILE A 132 -16.38 -5.74 3.93
CA ILE A 132 -16.75 -5.80 2.50
C ILE A 132 -16.80 -7.22 1.91
N GLY A 133 -16.63 -8.26 2.74
CA GLY A 133 -16.51 -9.66 2.33
C GLY A 133 -17.50 -10.59 3.02
#